data_AF-A0A3R6E6S4-F1
#
_entry.id   AF-A0A3R6E6S4-F1
#
_cell.length_a   1.000
_cell.length_b   1.000
_cell.length_c   1.000
_cell.angle_alpha   90.00
_cell.angle_beta   90.00
_cell.angle_gamma   90.00
#
_symmetry.space_group_name_H-M   'P 1'
#
loop_
_entity.id
_entity.type
_entity.pdbx_description
1 polymer ?
#
loop_
_entity_poly.entity_id
_entity_poly.type
_entity_poly.pdbx_seq_one_letter_code
_entity_poly.pdbx_strand_id
1 'polypeptide(L)'
;MTDKELEELFKRKIHLELKAFEEKMLDLEPEEIYYNALRIDGMNNVFECLNEMSQKMEPHEMKELLVVPDLLAFLCDCWMQSRDNSVEEMREYLQKEMIALCEKANGCDLTEGKGK
;
A
#
# COMPACT_ATOMS: atom_id res chain seq x y z
N MET A 1 29.51 14.47 -10.53
CA MET A 1 28.32 13.61 -10.65
C MET A 1 27.34 14.33 -11.57
N THR A 2 27.09 13.75 -12.74
CA THR A 2 26.08 14.20 -13.69
C THR A 2 24.69 13.77 -13.23
N ASP A 3 23.64 14.35 -13.81
CA ASP A 3 22.26 13.98 -13.48
C ASP A 3 21.98 12.50 -13.79
N LYS A 4 22.56 11.97 -14.87
CA LYS A 4 22.47 10.56 -15.21
C LYS A 4 23.20 9.65 -14.20
N GLU A 5 24.39 10.04 -13.74
CA GLU A 5 25.10 9.30 -12.70
C GLU A 5 24.34 9.30 -11.37
N LEU A 6 23.66 10.41 -11.07
CA LEU A 6 22.81 10.54 -9.88
C LEU A 6 21.57 9.63 -9.98
N GLU A 7 20.90 9.61 -11.12
CA GLU A 7 19.76 8.73 -11.42
C GLU A 7 20.14 7.25 -11.27
N GLU A 8 21.26 6.83 -11.87
CA GLU A 8 21.74 5.45 -11.74
C GLU A 8 22.10 5.10 -10.29
N LEU A 9 22.68 6.04 -9.54
CA LEU A 9 23.00 5.84 -8.13
C LEU A 9 21.73 5.72 -7.27
N PHE A 10 20.70 6.50 -7.56
CA PHE A 10 19.39 6.40 -6.92
C PHE A 10 18.68 5.09 -7.22
N LYS A 11 18.60 4.69 -8.49
CA LYS A 11 18.05 3.39 -8.90
C LYS A 11 18.79 2.24 -8.24
N ARG A 12 20.13 2.35 -8.16
CA ARG A 12 20.94 1.34 -7.50
C ARG A 12 20.63 1.24 -6.01
N LYS A 13 20.45 2.36 -5.31
CA LYS A 13 20.06 2.39 -3.90
C LYS A 13 18.73 1.66 -3.68
N ILE A 14 17.66 2.06 -4.36
CA ILE A 14 16.34 1.46 -4.16
C ILE A 14 16.34 -0.03 -4.53
N HIS A 15 17.08 -0.43 -5.58
CA HIS A 15 17.21 -1.83 -5.93
C HIS A 15 17.94 -2.66 -4.85
N LEU A 16 18.98 -2.10 -4.22
CA LEU A 16 19.67 -2.77 -3.12
C LEU A 16 18.77 -2.91 -1.88
N GLU A 17 17.96 -1.91 -1.58
CA GLU A 17 16.99 -1.99 -0.48
C GLU A 17 15.91 -3.04 -0.73
N LEU A 18 15.36 -3.11 -1.95
CA LEU A 18 14.39 -4.14 -2.31
C LEU A 18 15.02 -5.52 -2.20
N LYS A 19 16.21 -5.71 -2.78
CA LYS A 19 16.90 -7.00 -2.73
C LYS A 19 17.19 -7.43 -1.30
N ALA A 20 17.64 -6.52 -0.43
CA ALA A 20 17.89 -6.82 0.97
C ALA A 20 16.60 -7.20 1.72
N PHE A 21 15.45 -6.63 1.32
CA PHE A 21 14.15 -7.05 1.83
C PHE A 21 13.74 -8.43 1.30
N GLU A 22 13.88 -8.69 0.00
CA GLU A 22 13.58 -10.00 -0.61
C GLU A 22 14.40 -11.12 0.02
N GLU A 23 15.71 -10.91 0.22
CA GLU A 23 16.58 -11.88 0.90
C GLU A 23 16.04 -12.21 2.31
N LYS A 24 15.61 -11.20 3.08
CA LYS A 24 14.97 -11.44 4.39
C LYS A 24 13.67 -12.21 4.28
N MET A 25 12.85 -11.97 3.26
CA MET A 25 11.57 -12.67 3.07
C MET A 25 11.77 -14.13 2.67
N LEU A 26 12.82 -14.43 1.89
CA LEU A 26 13.15 -15.79 1.47
C LEU A 26 13.69 -16.67 2.60
N ASP A 27 14.20 -16.06 3.67
CA ASP A 27 14.65 -16.75 4.89
C ASP A 27 13.51 -17.08 5.87
N LEU A 28 12.27 -16.65 5.58
CA LEU A 28 11.10 -16.87 6.45
C LEU A 28 10.40 -18.21 6.18
N GLU A 29 9.68 -18.72 7.18
CA GLU A 29 8.79 -19.87 7.00
C GLU A 29 7.56 -19.51 6.15
N PRO A 30 6.91 -20.47 5.47
CA PRO A 30 5.78 -20.21 4.58
C PRO A 30 4.63 -19.41 5.21
N GLU A 31 4.29 -19.68 6.47
CA GLU A 31 3.25 -18.95 7.21
C GLU A 31 3.63 -17.47 7.42
N GLU A 32 4.90 -17.20 7.72
CA GLU A 32 5.41 -15.84 7.91
C GLU A 32 5.42 -15.06 6.58
N ILE A 33 5.77 -15.73 5.47
CA ILE A 33 5.65 -15.16 4.12
C ILE A 33 4.19 -14.81 3.82
N TYR A 34 3.25 -15.69 4.16
CA TYR A 34 1.82 -15.45 3.98
C TYR A 34 1.35 -14.21 4.75
N TYR A 35 1.75 -14.05 6.02
CA TYR A 35 1.43 -12.86 6.80
C TYR A 35 2.08 -11.58 6.26
N ASN A 36 3.21 -11.69 5.57
CA ASN A 36 3.91 -10.57 4.94
C ASN A 36 3.48 -10.31 3.48
N ALA A 37 2.55 -11.07 2.91
CA ALA A 37 2.19 -10.99 1.49
C ALA A 37 1.80 -9.56 1.04
N LEU A 38 1.04 -8.83 1.87
CA LEU A 38 0.68 -7.43 1.58
C LEU A 38 1.90 -6.51 1.58
N ARG A 39 2.84 -6.72 2.51
CA ARG A 39 4.07 -5.95 2.58
C ARG A 39 5.00 -6.26 1.42
N ILE A 40 5.08 -7.53 1.00
CA ILE A 40 5.87 -7.96 -0.16
C ILE A 40 5.37 -7.26 -1.43
N ASP A 41 4.06 -7.31 -1.67
CA ASP A 41 3.42 -6.62 -2.80
C ASP A 41 3.64 -5.10 -2.71
N GLY A 42 3.45 -4.51 -1.53
CA GLY A 42 3.69 -3.10 -1.27
C GLY A 42 5.12 -2.65 -1.60
N MET A 43 6.13 -3.41 -1.15
CA MET A 43 7.54 -3.12 -1.41
C MET A 43 7.86 -3.11 -2.92
N ASN A 44 7.33 -4.09 -3.67
CA ASN A 44 7.49 -4.16 -5.12
C ASN A 44 6.83 -2.97 -5.82
N ASN A 45 5.58 -2.66 -5.47
CA ASN A 45 4.83 -1.55 -6.05
C ASN A 45 5.52 -0.19 -5.79
N VAL A 46 6.03 0.04 -4.57
CA VAL A 46 6.77 1.26 -4.23
C VAL A 46 8.08 1.35 -5.04
N PHE A 47 8.80 0.23 -5.19
CA PHE A 47 10.01 0.20 -6.00
C PHE A 47 9.73 0.56 -7.46
N GLU A 48 8.71 -0.05 -8.09
CA GLU A 48 8.34 0.23 -9.47
C GLU A 48 7.98 1.70 -9.66
N CYS A 49 7.13 2.25 -8.79
CA CYS A 49 6.76 3.67 -8.81
C CYS A 49 7.99 4.59 -8.69
N LEU A 50 8.89 4.35 -7.72
CA LEU A 50 10.08 5.19 -7.56
C LEU A 50 11.04 5.07 -8.74
N ASN A 51 11.19 3.87 -9.31
CA ASN A 51 12.04 3.65 -10.47
C ASN A 51 11.52 4.42 -11.69
N GLU A 52 10.21 4.46 -11.91
CA GLU A 52 9.59 5.27 -12.96
C GLU A 52 9.69 6.78 -12.68
N MET A 53 9.38 7.20 -11.46
CA MET A 53 9.44 8.61 -11.04
C MET A 53 10.85 9.18 -11.14
N SER A 54 11.88 8.36 -10.89
CA SER A 54 13.29 8.79 -10.94
C SER A 54 13.71 9.40 -12.28
N GLN A 55 13.05 9.01 -13.38
CA GLN A 55 13.34 9.52 -14.73
C GLN A 55 12.93 11.00 -14.92
N LYS A 56 12.06 11.51 -14.05
CA LYS A 56 11.51 12.88 -14.10
C LYS A 56 11.83 13.68 -12.84
N MET A 57 12.56 13.10 -11.90
CA MET A 57 12.86 13.69 -10.61
C MET A 57 13.97 14.73 -10.75
N GLU A 58 13.82 15.86 -10.07
CA GLU A 58 14.84 16.91 -10.12
C GLU A 58 16.10 16.45 -9.34
N PRO A 59 17.31 16.84 -9.77
CA PRO A 59 18.55 16.39 -9.13
C PRO A 59 18.66 16.75 -7.63
N HIS A 60 17.94 17.76 -7.15
CA HIS A 60 17.95 18.13 -5.73
C HIS A 60 17.10 17.16 -4.89
N GLU A 61 15.88 16.84 -5.33
CA GLU A 61 14.98 15.87 -4.68
C GLU A 61 15.66 14.51 -4.57
N MET A 62 16.31 14.08 -5.65
CA MET A 62 17.00 12.80 -5.69
C MET A 62 18.16 12.73 -4.68
N LYS A 63 18.91 13.82 -4.50
CA LYS A 63 19.98 13.90 -3.49
C LYS A 63 19.43 13.82 -2.07
N GLU A 64 18.29 14.46 -1.81
CA GLU A 64 17.64 14.39 -0.49
C GLU A 64 17.15 12.98 -0.20
N LEU A 65 16.57 12.29 -1.18
CA LEU A 65 16.12 10.91 -0.99
C LEU A 65 17.26 9.91 -0.89
N LEU A 66 18.41 10.16 -1.53
CA LEU A 66 19.58 9.29 -1.45
C LEU A 66 20.13 9.13 -0.03
N VAL A 67 20.03 10.17 0.80
CA VAL A 67 20.54 10.14 2.18
C VAL A 67 19.55 9.52 3.16
N VAL A 68 18.31 9.26 2.76
CA VAL A 68 17.31 8.60 3.60
C VAL A 68 17.63 7.10 3.69
N PRO A 69 17.92 6.56 4.88
CA PRO A 69 18.08 5.11 5.05
C PRO A 69 16.74 4.39 4.90
N ASP A 70 16.77 3.17 4.36
CA ASP A 70 15.59 2.30 4.22
C ASP A 70 14.38 3.01 3.55
N LEU A 71 14.67 3.80 2.51
CA LEU A 71 13.71 4.66 1.83
C LEU A 71 12.49 3.87 1.32
N LEU A 72 12.70 2.70 0.71
CA LEU A 72 11.60 1.87 0.22
C LEU A 72 10.69 1.40 1.35
N ALA A 73 11.27 0.93 2.45
CA ALA A 73 10.49 0.47 3.61
C ALA A 73 9.71 1.63 4.22
N PHE A 74 10.33 2.80 4.37
CA PHE A 74 9.67 4.01 4.86
C PHE A 74 8.46 4.40 4.00
N LEU A 75 8.63 4.46 2.67
CA LEU A 75 7.54 4.83 1.77
C LEU A 75 6.44 3.76 1.70
N CYS A 76 6.80 2.47 1.79
CA CYS A 76 5.84 1.39 1.93
C CYS A 76 5.01 1.52 3.21
N ASP A 77 5.63 1.84 4.34
CA ASP A 77 4.94 2.05 5.61
C ASP A 77 3.97 3.23 5.53
N CYS A 78 4.39 4.35 4.91
CA CYS A 78 3.51 5.49 4.66
C CYS A 78 2.29 5.11 3.81
N TRP A 79 2.50 4.33 2.73
CA TRP A 79 1.42 3.85 1.89
C TRP A 79 0.47 2.91 2.65
N MET A 80 0.99 1.95 3.40
CA MET A 80 0.18 1.02 4.20
C MET A 80 -0.67 1.75 5.24
N GLN A 81 -0.11 2.76 5.93
CA GLN A 81 -0.88 3.58 6.88
C GLN A 81 -2.03 4.34 6.19
N SER A 82 -1.82 4.84 4.97
CA SER A 82 -2.90 5.47 4.21
C SER A 82 -4.00 4.48 3.80
N ARG A 83 -3.65 3.21 3.57
CA ARG A 83 -4.61 2.13 3.33
C ARG A 83 -5.39 1.74 4.58
N ASP A 84 -4.75 1.71 5.74
CA ASP A 84 -5.47 1.39 6.98
C ASP A 84 -6.59 2.41 7.25
N ASN A 85 -6.32 3.69 6.97
CA ASN A 85 -7.36 4.72 7.03
C ASN A 85 -8.52 4.44 6.07
N SER A 86 -8.24 3.97 4.84
CA SER A 86 -9.30 3.64 3.87
C SER A 86 -10.07 2.36 4.22
N VAL A 87 -9.45 1.39 4.89
CA VAL A 87 -10.14 0.21 5.43
C VAL A 87 -11.10 0.60 6.55
N GLU A 88 -10.71 1.55 7.39
CA GLU A 88 -11.61 2.05 8.44
C GLU A 88 -12.80 2.80 7.85
N GLU A 89 -12.57 3.68 6.86
CA GLU A 89 -13.65 4.32 6.10
C GLU A 89 -14.59 3.30 5.44
N MET A 90 -14.03 2.24 4.85
CA MET A 90 -14.80 1.15 4.27
C MET A 90 -15.64 0.42 5.33
N ARG A 91 -15.07 0.15 6.52
CA ARG A 91 -15.77 -0.50 7.62
C ARG A 91 -16.97 0.32 8.08
N GLU A 92 -16.78 1.63 8.27
CA GLU A 92 -17.87 2.54 8.64
C GLU A 92 -18.98 2.55 7.58
N TYR A 93 -18.60 2.59 6.30
CA TYR A 93 -19.54 2.55 5.20
C TYR A 93 -20.34 1.23 5.18
N LEU A 94 -19.66 0.10 5.25
CA LEU A 94 -20.30 -1.22 5.27
C LEU A 94 -21.24 -1.38 6.46
N GLN A 95 -20.85 -0.88 7.64
CA GLN A 95 -21.71 -0.92 8.82
C GLN A 95 -23.00 -0.11 8.62
N LYS A 96 -22.92 1.08 8.01
CA LYS A 96 -24.11 1.89 7.66
C LYS A 96 -25.02 1.16 6.68
N GLU A 97 -24.46 0.58 5.62
CA GLU A 97 -25.23 -0.17 4.63
C GLU A 97 -25.90 -1.42 5.25
N MET A 98 -25.20 -2.14 6.13
CA MET A 98 -25.78 -3.27 6.85
C MET A 98 -26.98 -2.86 7.71
N ILE A 99 -26.88 -1.75 8.44
CA ILE A 99 -27.99 -1.23 9.25
C ILE A 99 -29.17 -0.88 8.34
N ALA A 100 -28.94 -0.14 7.25
CA ALA A 100 -29.98 0.23 6.31
C ALA A 100 -30.67 -0.99 5.67
N LEU A 101 -29.91 -2.05 5.39
CA LEU A 101 -30.45 -3.33 4.91
C LEU A 101 -31.31 -4.02 5.97
N CYS A 102 -30.87 -4.05 7.23
CA CYS A 102 -31.64 -4.61 8.34
C CYS A 102 -32.93 -3.82 8.58
N GLU A 103 -32.90 -2.48 8.53
CA GLU A 103 -34.08 -1.63 8.66
C GLU A 103 -35.08 -1.85 7.52
N LYS A 104 -34.60 -1.96 6.28
CA LYS A 104 -35.44 -2.31 5.12
C LYS A 104 -36.06 -3.71 5.27
N ALA A 105 -35.29 -4.68 5.75
CA ALA A 105 -35.79 -6.04 5.98
C ALA A 105 -36.84 -6.08 7.10
N ASN A 106 -36.62 -5.35 8.19
CA ASN A 106 -37.55 -5.29 9.33
C ASN A 106 -38.78 -4.40 9.07
N GLY A 107 -38.68 -3.42 8.17
CA GLY A 107 -39.81 -2.61 7.70
C GLY A 107 -40.63 -3.25 6.58
N CYS A 108 -40.24 -4.43 6.11
CA CYS A 108 -40.92 -5.15 5.02
C CYS A 108 -42.03 -6.11 5.51
N ASP A 109 -42.33 -6.16 6.81
CA ASP A 109 -43.41 -6.99 7.35
C ASP A 109 -44.55 -6.11 7.90
N LEU A 110 -45.79 -6.41 7.45
CA LEU A 110 -47.09 -5.75 7.73
C LEU A 110 -47.32 -4.43 6.95
N THR A 111 -48.08 -4.33 5.85
CA THR A 111 -49.36 -4.97 5.51
C THR A 111 -49.64 -4.90 3.99
N GLU A 112 -49.33 -5.95 3.24
CA GLU A 112 -50.12 -6.31 2.05
C GLU A 112 -50.99 -7.50 2.43
N GLY A 113 -52.29 -7.25 2.59
CA GLY A 113 -53.27 -8.32 2.70
C GLY A 113 -54.36 -8.07 3.72
N LYS A 114 -55.38 -7.27 3.32
CA LYS A 114 -56.78 -7.71 3.40
C LYS A 114 -57.55 -7.12 2.24
N GLY A 115 -57.75 -7.96 1.21
CA GLY A 115 -58.84 -7.79 0.26
C GLY A 115 -60.17 -8.18 0.92
N LYS A 116 -61.15 -7.30 0.81
CA LYS A 116 -62.53 -7.50 0.33
C LYS A 116 -63.36 -6.29 0.73
#